data_AF-A0A261FU09-F1
#
_entry.id   AF-A0A261FU09-F1
#
_cell.length_a   1.000
_cell.length_b   1.000
_cell.length_c   1.000
_cell.angle_alpha   90.00
_cell.angle_beta   90.00
_cell.angle_gamma   90.00
#
_symmetry.space_group_name_H-M   'P 1'
#
loop_
_entity.id
_entity.type
_entity.pdbx_description
1 polymer ?
#
loop_
_entity_poly.entity_id
_entity_poly.type
_entity_poly.pdbx_seq_one_letter_code
_entity_poly.pdbx_strand_id
1 'polypeptide(L)' 'MPYLSPESNRDTFDVSCNLAGRAGNPYRFRVVAFVRGQLWDVDGLSMGELVTINREIARSIREARHACAL' A
#
# COMPACT_ATOMS: atom_id res chain seq x y z
N MET A 1 10.17 10.92 -2.55
CA MET A 1 9.03 10.02 -2.32
C MET A 1 9.27 9.25 -1.03
N PRO A 2 8.30 9.18 -0.10
CA PRO A 2 8.43 8.33 1.07
C PRO A 2 8.30 6.87 0.65
N TYR A 3 9.26 6.04 1.04
CA TYR A 3 9.24 4.59 0.81
C TYR A 3 8.97 3.89 2.16
N LEU A 4 8.20 2.80 2.12
CA LEU A 4 8.02 1.89 3.25
C LEU A 4 9.36 1.21 3.55
N SER A 5 9.89 1.38 4.75
CA SER A 5 11.09 0.65 5.19
C SER A 5 10.66 -0.65 5.87
N PRO A 6 10.80 -1.82 5.22
CA PRO A 6 10.36 -3.09 5.80
C PRO A 6 11.08 -3.47 7.11
N GLU A 7 12.25 -2.90 7.36
CA GLU A 7 13.05 -3.08 8.59
C GLU A 7 12.62 -2.12 9.73
N SER A 8 11.72 -1.16 9.47
CA SER A 8 11.30 -0.16 10.44
C SER A 8 10.09 -0.66 11.24
N ASN A 9 10.30 -1.00 12.51
CA ASN A 9 9.20 -1.28 13.46
C ASN A 9 8.26 -0.09 13.73
N ARG A 10 8.55 1.09 13.16
CA ARG A 10 7.72 2.30 13.28
C ARG A 10 6.85 2.54 12.06
N ASP A 11 7.13 1.88 10.94
CA ASP A 11 6.32 2.00 9.75
C ASP A 11 5.19 0.96 9.83
N THR A 12 3.94 1.41 9.84
CA THR A 12 2.76 0.54 9.88
C THR A 12 1.87 0.79 8.68
N PHE A 13 1.18 -0.25 8.22
CA PHE A 13 0.30 -0.19 7.07
C PHE A 13 -0.91 -1.08 7.30
N ASP A 14 -2.09 -0.55 6.99
CA ASP A 14 -3.36 -1.25 7.07
C ASP A 14 -4.19 -1.03 5.80
N VAL A 15 -4.91 -2.07 5.39
CA VAL A 15 -5.81 -2.03 4.22
C VAL A 15 -7.17 -2.51 4.66
N SER A 16 -8.16 -1.64 4.52
CA SER A 16 -9.56 -1.99 4.72
C SER A 16 -10.30 -2.03 3.39
N CYS A 17 -11.21 -3.00 3.27
CA CYS A 17 -12.07 -3.18 2.11
C CYS A 17 -13.52 -2.99 2.54
N ASN A 18 -14.23 -2.09 1.86
CA ASN A 18 -15.65 -1.84 2.05
C ASN A 18 -16.41 -2.18 0.76
N LEU A 19 -17.58 -2.80 0.91
CA LEU A 19 -18.48 -3.04 -0.22
C LEU A 19 -19.24 -1.75 -0.55
N ALA A 20 -19.03 -1.20 -1.74
CA ALA A 20 -19.60 0.09 -2.16
C ALA A 20 -21.01 -0.01 -2.78
N GLY A 21 -21.56 -1.21 -2.98
CA GLY A 21 -22.93 -1.42 -3.46
C GLY A 21 -23.03 -2.05 -4.86
N ARG A 22 -24.26 -2.43 -5.25
CA ARG A 22 -24.57 -3.25 -6.43
C ARG A 22 -24.67 -2.42 -7.72
N ALA A 23 -23.52 -2.07 -8.32
CA ALA A 23 -23.30 -1.95 -9.78
C ALA A 23 -21.87 -1.46 -10.06
N GLY A 24 -21.10 -2.18 -10.88
CA GLY A 24 -19.69 -1.87 -11.18
C GLY A 24 -18.71 -2.60 -10.27
N ASN A 25 -17.52 -2.03 -10.03
CA ASN A 25 -16.54 -2.59 -9.08
C ASN A 25 -17.12 -2.51 -7.66
N PRO A 26 -17.47 -3.62 -7.01
CA PRO A 26 -18.20 -3.59 -5.74
C PRO A 26 -17.29 -3.25 -4.56
N TYR A 27 -15.98 -3.14 -4.78
CA TYR A 27 -15.00 -2.94 -3.73
C TYR A 27 -14.47 -1.51 -3.74
N ARG A 28 -14.52 -0.87 -2.58
CA ARG A 28 -13.82 0.37 -2.26
C ARG A 28 -12.76 0.06 -1.21
N PHE A 29 -11.51 0.37 -1.51
CA PHE A 29 -10.40 0.14 -0.62
C PHE A 29 -9.93 1.44 0.00
N ARG A 30 -9.56 1.36 1.28
CA ARG A 30 -8.85 2.41 2.00
C ARG A 30 -7.53 1.86 2.51
N VAL A 31 -6.48 2.61 2.26
CA VAL A 31 -5.11 2.33 2.62
C VAL A 31 -4.68 3.38 3.62
N VAL A 32 -4.28 2.93 4.82
CA VAL A 32 -3.73 3.81 5.85
C VAL A 32 -2.30 3.37 6.12
N ALA A 33 -1.35 4.29 5.95
CA ALA A 33 0.05 4.04 6.22
C ALA A 33 0.60 5.10 7.18
N PHE A 34 1.36 4.67 8.17
CA PHE A 34 2.19 5.55 8.97
C PHE A 34 3.63 5.31 8.57
N VAL A 35 4.25 6.28 7.91
CA VAL A 35 5.62 6.16 7.39
C VAL A 35 6.43 7.32 7.92
N ARG A 36 7.53 7.03 8.64
CA ARG A 36 8.45 8.05 9.19
C ARG A 36 7.76 9.20 9.95
N GLY A 37 6.70 8.90 10.71
CA GLY A 37 5.98 9.92 11.48
C GLY A 37 4.86 10.64 10.72
N GLN A 38 4.64 10.31 9.45
CA GLN A 38 3.59 10.89 8.61
C GLN A 38 2.46 9.88 8.39
N LEU A 39 1.22 10.31 8.61
CA LEU A 39 0.03 9.55 8.28
C LEU A 39 -0.37 9.79 6.82
N TRP A 40 -0.55 8.70 6.10
CA TRP A 40 -1.05 8.62 4.73
C TRP A 40 -2.39 7.90 4.77
N ASP A 41 -3.43 8.52 4.24
CA ASP A 41 -4.78 7.99 4.27
C ASP A 41 -5.40 8.17 2.90
N VAL A 42 -5.51 7.07 2.15
CA VAL A 42 -6.00 7.04 0.78
C VAL A 42 -7.23 6.16 0.74
N ASP A 43 -8.40 6.77 0.55
CA ASP A 43 -9.68 6.08 0.43
C ASP A 43 -10.22 6.21 -1.01
N GLY A 44 -11.17 5.37 -1.37
CA GLY A 44 -11.83 5.42 -2.68
C GLY A 44 -11.14 4.60 -3.76
N LEU A 45 -10.12 3.81 -3.40
CA LEU A 45 -9.36 3.03 -4.37
C LEU A 45 -10.23 1.90 -4.94
N SER A 46 -10.16 1.72 -6.25
CA SER A 46 -10.68 0.54 -6.93
C SER A 46 -9.75 -0.67 -6.75
N MET A 47 -10.28 -1.87 -7.00
CA MET A 47 -9.46 -3.11 -7.05
C MET A 47 -8.24 -2.99 -7.99
N GLY A 48 -8.41 -2.39 -9.18
CA GLY A 48 -7.33 -2.26 -10.15
C GLY A 48 -6.19 -1.34 -9.68
N GLU A 49 -6.55 -0.24 -9.02
CA GLU A 49 -5.59 0.69 -8.40
C GLU A 49 -4.86 0.01 -7.24
N LEU A 50 -5.59 -0.72 -6.37
CA LEU A 50 -4.96 -1.44 -5.27
C LEU A 50 -3.97 -2.52 -5.76
N VAL A 51 -4.32 -3.28 -6.80
CA VAL A 51 -3.42 -4.27 -7.41
C VAL A 51 -2.18 -3.60 -7.99
N THR A 52 -2.33 -2.44 -8.63
CA THR A 52 -1.21 -1.66 -9.15
C THR A 52 -0.28 -1.21 -8.02
N ILE A 53 -0.82 -0.63 -6.95
CA ILE A 53 -0.06 -0.22 -5.77
C ILE A 53 0.70 -1.41 -5.16
N ASN A 54 0.03 -2.55 -4.98
CA ASN A 54 0.66 -3.75 -4.43
C ASN A 54 1.84 -4.24 -5.30
N ARG A 55 1.70 -4.20 -6.63
CA ARG A 55 2.79 -4.58 -7.55
C ARG A 55 4.01 -3.66 -7.42
N GLU A 56 3.80 -2.34 -7.31
CA GLU A 56 4.88 -1.37 -7.19
C GLU A 56 5.59 -1.46 -5.83
N ILE A 57 4.85 -1.67 -4.73
CA ILE A 57 5.44 -1.92 -3.40
C ILE A 57 6.27 -3.20 -3.44
N ALA A 58 5.71 -4.30 -3.95
CA ALA A 58 6.42 -5.58 -4.03
C ALA A 58 7.65 -5.51 -4.94
N ARG A 59 7.61 -4.72 -6.03
CA ARG A 59 8.78 -4.46 -6.87
C ARG A 59 9.86 -3.72 -6.08
N SER A 60 9.51 -2.62 -5.41
CA SER A 60 10.44 -1.81 -4.63
C SER A 60 11.14 -2.63 -3.52
N ILE A 61 10.38 -3.50 -2.84
CA ILE A 61 10.95 -4.41 -1.81
C ILE A 61 11.93 -5.40 -2.44
N ARG A 62 11.60 -6.00 -3.60
CA ARG A 62 12.52 -6.91 -4.29
C ARG A 62 13.81 -6.21 -4.70
N GLU A 63 13.71 -5.02 -5.29
CA GLU A 63 14.86 -4.22 -5.70
C GLU A 63 15.76 -3.86 -4.51
N ALA A 64 15.16 -3.41 -3.40
CA ALA A 64 15.90 -3.12 -2.17
C ALA A 64 16.64 -4.37 -1.62
N ARG A 65 15.97 -5.52 -1.59
CA ARG A 65 16.60 -6.78 -1.15
C ARG A 65 17.75 -7.21 -2.06
N HIS A 66 17.61 -7.04 -3.37
CA HIS A 66 18.69 -7.33 -4.32
C HIS A 66 19.88 -6.39 -4.12
N ALA A 67 19.65 -5.10 -3.85
CA ALA A 67 20.71 -4.13 -3.58
C ALA A 67 21.47 -4.41 -2.28
N CYS A 68 20.79 -4.89 -1.23
CA CYS A 68 21.44 -5.28 0.04
C CYS A 68 22.20 -6.62 -0.03
N ALA A 69 22.00 -7.42 -1.08
CA ALA A 69 22.68 -8.70 -1.26
C ALA A 69 24.00 -8.58 -2.04
N LEU A 70 24.36 -7.36 -2.47
CA LEU A 70 25.63 -6.98 -3.10
C LEU A 70 26.54 -6.28 -2.11
#